data_AF-A0A257GUZ2-F1
#
_entry.id   AF-A0A257GUZ2-F1
#
_cell.length_a   1.000
_cell.length_b   1.000
_cell.length_c   1.000
_cell.angle_alpha   90.00
_cell.angle_beta   90.00
_cell.angle_gamma   90.00
#
_symmetry.space_group_name_H-M   'P 1'
#
loop_
_entity.id
_entity.type
_entity.pdbx_description
1 polymer ?
#
loop_
_entity_poly.entity_id
_entity_poly.type
_entity_poly.pdbx_seq_one_letter_code
_entity_poly.pdbx_strand_id
1 'polypeptide(L)'
;MSGSPDCRAARVWRVPDVSEHFTIFLEGEAIATEADFLEEIRQQTGIGWYGGNLDALDDMLASAIPQAWGKFRIVWRNADLSMRAEPQRRLMIIGSLKEAEARFSDRFLGLNLTFAEPWFDDGEDRWTQQN
;
A
#
# COMPACT_ATOMS: atom_id res chain seq x y z
N MET A 1 19.64 -50.20 24.11
CA MET A 1 18.49 -49.32 23.83
C MET A 1 19.05 -47.98 23.40
N SER A 2 18.81 -47.62 22.14
CA SER A 2 19.36 -46.46 21.45
C SER A 2 18.58 -45.21 21.87
N GLY A 3 19.24 -44.27 22.55
CA GLY A 3 18.73 -42.93 22.78
C GLY A 3 19.55 -41.95 21.95
N SER A 4 19.06 -41.60 20.76
CA SER A 4 19.59 -40.49 19.98
C SER A 4 19.41 -39.19 20.77
N PRO A 5 20.44 -38.32 20.86
CA PRO A 5 20.25 -36.97 21.35
C PRO A 5 19.36 -36.20 20.37
N ASP A 6 18.29 -35.64 20.91
CA ASP A 6 17.31 -34.80 20.22
C ASP A 6 18.02 -33.59 19.57
N CYS A 7 18.09 -33.54 18.24
CA CYS A 7 18.64 -32.40 17.48
C CYS A 7 17.74 -31.15 17.51
N ARG A 8 16.79 -31.06 18.45
CA ARG A 8 15.85 -29.95 18.62
C ARG A 8 16.42 -28.84 19.50
N ALA A 9 17.50 -28.19 19.06
CA ALA A 9 17.83 -26.84 19.52
C ALA A 9 18.89 -26.15 18.65
N ALA A 10 18.89 -26.37 17.33
CA ALA A 10 19.47 -25.35 16.45
C ALA A 10 18.51 -24.16 16.47
N ARG A 11 18.65 -23.27 17.47
CA ARG A 11 18.18 -21.89 17.35
C ARG A 11 18.92 -21.32 16.15
N VAL A 12 18.30 -21.43 14.98
CA VAL A 12 18.64 -20.60 13.83
C VAL A 12 18.44 -19.19 14.32
N TRP A 13 19.53 -18.52 14.68
CA TRP A 13 19.57 -17.08 14.75
C TRP A 13 19.22 -16.64 13.33
N ARG A 14 17.95 -16.32 13.07
CA ARG A 14 17.59 -15.59 11.87
C ARG A 14 18.36 -14.29 11.97
N VAL A 15 19.39 -14.16 11.15
CA VAL A 15 19.84 -12.85 10.71
C VAL A 15 18.57 -12.17 10.17
N PRO A 16 18.14 -11.02 10.69
CA PRO A 16 17.04 -10.28 10.09
C PRO A 16 17.37 -10.14 8.62
N ASP A 17 16.46 -10.58 7.76
CA ASP A 17 16.61 -10.40 6.33
C ASP A 17 16.78 -8.89 6.09
N VAL A 18 17.93 -8.48 5.54
CA VAL A 18 18.26 -7.08 5.20
C VAL A 18 17.40 -6.54 4.04
N SER A 19 16.28 -7.22 3.75
CA SER A 19 15.26 -6.90 2.76
C SER A 19 14.02 -6.21 3.39
N GLU A 20 14.15 -5.55 4.54
CA GLU A 20 13.06 -4.76 5.10
C GLU A 20 12.90 -3.46 4.31
N HIS A 21 12.07 -3.48 3.29
CA HIS A 21 11.56 -2.25 2.67
C HIS A 21 10.44 -1.66 3.51
N PHE A 22 10.42 -0.34 3.60
CA PHE A 22 9.37 0.38 4.30
C PHE A 22 8.02 0.19 3.58
N THR A 23 6.95 -0.07 4.32
CA THR A 23 5.61 -0.25 3.73
C THR A 23 4.68 0.82 4.27
N ILE A 24 4.13 1.62 3.36
CA ILE A 24 3.06 2.57 3.66
C ILE A 24 1.72 1.86 3.46
N PHE A 25 0.88 1.86 4.49
CA PHE A 25 -0.42 1.19 4.48
C PHE A 25 -1.56 2.21 4.43
N LEU A 26 -2.27 2.26 3.32
CA LEU A 26 -3.41 3.16 3.16
C LEU A 26 -4.71 2.39 3.31
N GLU A 27 -5.67 2.96 4.03
CA GLU A 27 -7.01 2.39 4.14
C GLU A 27 -8.08 3.18 3.42
N GLY A 28 -8.78 2.47 2.54
CA GLY A 28 -9.95 2.87 1.80
C GLY A 28 -10.87 3.82 2.56
N GLU A 29 -11.39 3.29 3.66
CA GLU A 29 -12.44 3.89 4.48
C GLU A 29 -11.99 5.11 5.27
N ALA A 30 -10.69 5.22 5.58
CA ALA A 30 -10.13 6.33 6.33
C ALA A 30 -9.86 7.56 5.44
N ILE A 31 -9.84 7.39 4.12
CA ILE A 31 -9.41 8.41 3.16
C ILE A 31 -10.65 8.95 2.43
N ALA A 32 -11.24 10.03 2.95
CA ALA A 32 -12.41 10.67 2.35
C ALA A 32 -12.03 11.73 1.30
N THR A 33 -10.89 12.38 1.49
CA THR A 33 -10.39 13.47 0.66
C THR A 33 -8.93 13.24 0.25
N GLU A 34 -8.43 14.03 -0.70
CA GLU A 34 -6.99 14.07 -1.00
C GLU A 34 -6.17 14.48 0.22
N ALA A 35 -6.66 15.41 1.04
CA ALA A 35 -5.95 15.84 2.23
C ALA A 35 -5.76 14.69 3.23
N ASP A 36 -6.77 13.82 3.39
CA ASP A 36 -6.67 12.63 4.24
C ASP A 36 -5.64 11.63 3.70
N PHE A 37 -5.65 11.39 2.39
CA PHE A 37 -4.67 10.52 1.72
C PHE A 37 -3.25 10.98 2.00
N LEU A 38 -3.04 12.27 1.77
CA LEU A 38 -1.77 12.94 1.92
C LEU A 38 -1.33 12.88 3.42
N GLU A 39 -2.24 13.14 4.35
CA GLU A 39 -1.97 13.15 5.80
C GLU A 39 -1.61 11.76 6.32
N GLU A 40 -2.25 10.70 5.82
CA GLU A 40 -1.96 9.31 6.21
C GLU A 40 -0.50 8.94 5.86
N ILE A 41 -0.04 9.31 4.67
CA ILE A 41 1.36 9.13 4.26
C ILE A 41 2.29 9.89 5.21
N ARG A 42 1.93 11.14 5.55
CA ARG A 42 2.71 11.98 6.46
C ARG A 42 2.85 11.36 7.85
N GLN A 43 1.75 10.84 8.41
CA GLN A 43 1.75 10.23 9.74
C GLN A 43 2.63 8.98 9.80
N GLN A 44 2.58 8.14 8.78
CA GLN A 44 3.38 6.91 8.76
C GLN A 44 4.86 7.18 8.47
N THR A 45 5.17 8.13 7.58
CA THR A 45 6.56 8.45 7.22
C THR A 45 7.24 9.38 8.23
N GLY A 46 6.47 10.15 9.01
CA GLY A 46 6.98 11.18 9.91
C GLY A 46 7.65 12.38 9.21
N ILE A 47 7.56 12.46 7.87
CA ILE A 47 8.23 13.48 7.07
C ILE A 47 7.36 14.72 7.02
N GLY A 48 7.91 15.87 7.44
CA GLY A 48 7.25 17.17 7.27
C GLY A 48 7.27 17.60 5.80
N TRP A 49 6.11 17.91 5.23
CA TRP A 49 5.94 18.38 3.85
C TRP A 49 5.74 19.90 3.74
N TYR A 50 6.01 20.45 2.55
CA TYR A 50 5.60 21.79 2.17
C TYR A 50 4.80 21.70 0.86
N GLY A 51 3.50 21.99 0.93
CA GLY A 51 2.56 21.82 -0.19
C GLY A 51 1.72 20.55 -0.05
N GLY A 52 0.41 20.70 0.18
CA GLY A 52 -0.55 19.58 0.25
C GLY A 52 -1.16 19.30 -1.13
N ASN A 53 -0.33 18.94 -2.10
CA ASN A 53 -0.73 18.69 -3.48
C ASN A 53 0.04 17.50 -4.10
N LEU A 54 -0.33 17.11 -5.33
CA LEU A 54 0.29 15.97 -6.01
C LEU A 54 1.74 16.20 -6.45
N ASP A 55 2.16 17.44 -6.68
CA ASP A 55 3.56 17.74 -7.02
C ASP A 55 4.47 17.46 -5.83
N ALA A 56 4.04 17.87 -4.62
CA ALA A 56 4.74 17.57 -3.38
C ALA A 56 4.78 16.06 -3.08
N LEU A 57 3.74 15.32 -3.50
CA LEU A 57 3.73 13.87 -3.43
C LEU A 57 4.79 13.24 -4.35
N ASP A 58 4.95 13.71 -5.60
CA ASP A 58 5.99 13.20 -6.51
C ASP A 58 7.40 13.41 -5.92
N ASP A 59 7.69 14.62 -5.43
CA ASP A 59 8.98 14.93 -4.79
C ASP A 59 9.26 14.03 -3.57
N MET A 60 8.22 13.71 -2.80
CA MET A 60 8.33 12.80 -1.66
C MET A 60 8.66 11.37 -2.07
N LEU A 61 7.93 10.83 -3.04
CA LEU A 61 8.14 9.48 -3.57
C LEU A 61 9.51 9.38 -4.25
N ALA A 62 9.94 10.43 -4.94
CA ALA A 62 11.20 10.51 -5.63
C ALA A 62 12.40 10.51 -4.69
N SER A 63 12.29 11.20 -3.55
CA SER A 63 13.44 11.61 -2.76
C SER A 63 13.25 11.48 -1.25
N ALA A 64 12.24 12.13 -0.66
CA ALA A 64 12.15 12.24 0.80
C ALA A 64 11.96 10.89 1.50
N ILE A 65 11.02 10.08 1.02
CA ILE A 65 10.77 8.74 1.58
C ILE A 65 11.99 7.84 1.38
N PRO A 66 12.58 7.72 0.17
CA PRO A 66 13.81 6.98 -0.04
C PRO A 66 14.99 7.38 0.85
N GLN A 67 15.19 8.68 1.09
CA GLN A 67 16.29 9.16 1.91
C GLN A 67 16.11 8.78 3.38
N ALA A 68 14.87 8.84 3.90
CA ALA A 68 14.59 8.54 5.30
C ALA A 68 14.48 7.04 5.57
N TRP A 69 13.88 6.28 4.66
CA TRP A 69 13.43 4.91 4.89
C TRP A 69 14.02 3.88 3.92
N GLY A 70 14.80 4.32 2.93
CA GLY A 70 15.31 3.45 1.88
C GLY A 70 14.21 3.00 0.92
N LYS A 71 14.33 1.77 0.41
CA LYS A 71 13.35 1.23 -0.53
C LYS A 71 11.99 1.08 0.15
N PHE A 72 10.92 1.41 -0.57
CA PHE A 72 9.57 1.42 -0.01
C PHE A 72 8.54 0.84 -0.98
N ARG A 73 7.36 0.49 -0.47
CA ARG A 73 6.18 0.13 -1.25
C ARG A 73 4.94 0.75 -0.63
N ILE A 74 3.87 0.85 -1.41
CA ILE A 74 2.56 1.30 -0.95
C ILE A 74 1.55 0.16 -1.09
N VAL A 75 0.83 -0.10 -0.01
CA VAL A 75 -0.30 -1.03 0.01
C VAL A 75 -1.55 -0.23 0.34
N TRP A 76 -2.46 -0.09 -0.63
CA TRP A 76 -3.72 0.61 -0.45
C TRP A 76 -4.86 -0.40 -0.47
N ARG A 77 -5.42 -0.65 0.70
CA ARG A 77 -6.53 -1.59 0.87
C ARG A 77 -7.86 -0.88 0.65
N ASN A 78 -8.83 -1.60 0.10
CA ASN A 78 -10.18 -1.10 -0.14
C ASN A 78 -10.20 0.25 -0.88
N ALA A 79 -9.32 0.41 -1.87
CA ALA A 79 -9.03 1.72 -2.50
C ALA A 79 -10.27 2.33 -3.16
N ASP A 80 -11.22 1.51 -3.60
CA ASP A 80 -12.54 1.93 -4.11
C ASP A 80 -13.40 2.66 -3.08
N LEU A 81 -13.18 2.39 -1.79
CA LEU A 81 -13.88 3.06 -0.70
C LEU A 81 -13.30 4.45 -0.40
N SER A 82 -12.09 4.77 -0.88
CA SER A 82 -11.51 6.10 -0.71
C SER A 82 -12.14 7.11 -1.64
N MET A 83 -12.31 8.36 -1.17
CA MET A 83 -12.72 9.49 -2.01
C MET A 83 -13.96 9.15 -2.87
N ARG A 84 -14.98 8.49 -2.29
CA ARG A 84 -16.17 8.04 -3.05
C ARG A 84 -16.88 9.21 -3.75
N ALA A 85 -16.87 10.39 -3.14
CA ALA A 85 -17.42 11.62 -3.71
C ALA A 85 -16.56 12.22 -4.83
N GLU A 86 -15.28 11.81 -4.94
CA GLU A 86 -14.28 12.37 -5.86
C GLU A 86 -13.54 11.27 -6.66
N PRO A 87 -14.26 10.45 -7.45
CA PRO A 87 -13.68 9.30 -8.13
C PRO A 87 -12.59 9.69 -9.15
N GLN A 88 -12.71 10.85 -9.80
CA GLN A 88 -11.68 11.35 -10.70
C GLN A 88 -10.38 11.68 -9.95
N ARG A 89 -10.49 12.24 -8.74
CA ARG A 89 -9.31 12.59 -7.94
C ARG A 89 -8.57 11.35 -7.45
N ARG A 90 -9.31 10.33 -7.02
CA ARG A 90 -8.75 9.01 -6.72
C ARG A 90 -7.97 8.43 -7.90
N LEU A 91 -8.54 8.48 -9.10
CA LEU A 91 -7.87 7.98 -10.31
C LEU A 91 -6.61 8.78 -10.65
N MET A 92 -6.61 10.10 -10.46
CA MET A 92 -5.41 10.93 -10.64
C MET A 92 -4.28 10.50 -9.70
N ILE A 93 -4.60 10.30 -8.40
CA ILE A 93 -3.61 9.84 -7.42
C ILE A 93 -3.05 8.47 -7.81
N ILE A 94 -3.91 7.51 -8.17
CA ILE A 94 -3.46 6.18 -8.62
C ILE A 94 -2.53 6.32 -9.84
N GLY A 95 -2.89 7.18 -10.81
CA GLY A 95 -2.06 7.48 -11.98
C GLY A 95 -0.69 7.99 -11.59
N SER A 96 -0.62 9.02 -10.72
CA SER A 96 0.63 9.58 -10.22
C SER A 96 1.49 8.55 -9.48
N LEU A 97 0.88 7.70 -8.64
CA LEU A 97 1.60 6.64 -7.94
C LEU A 97 2.17 5.58 -8.90
N LYS A 98 1.42 5.21 -9.94
CA LYS A 98 1.89 4.26 -10.97
C LYS A 98 3.00 4.85 -11.83
N GLU A 99 2.93 6.12 -12.16
CA GLU A 99 4.00 6.82 -12.87
C GLU A 99 5.28 6.88 -12.02
N ALA A 100 5.16 7.23 -10.73
CA ALA A 100 6.28 7.25 -9.79
C ALA A 100 6.91 5.85 -9.59
N GLU A 101 6.09 4.80 -9.48
CA GLU A 101 6.56 3.39 -9.42
C GLU A 101 7.42 3.04 -10.62
N ALA A 102 7.00 3.41 -11.84
CA ALA A 102 7.77 3.17 -13.05
C ALA A 102 9.05 4.01 -13.11
N ARG A 103 8.97 5.29 -12.75
CA ARG A 103 10.07 6.26 -12.83
C ARG A 103 11.17 6.02 -11.78
N PHE A 104 10.79 5.55 -10.59
CA PHE A 104 11.69 5.40 -9.43
C PHE A 104 11.81 3.93 -8.97
N SER A 105 11.83 2.99 -9.92
CA SER A 105 11.77 1.54 -9.66
C SER A 105 12.95 0.96 -8.85
N ASP A 106 14.05 1.70 -8.70
CA ASP A 106 15.17 1.33 -7.83
C ASP A 106 14.85 1.46 -6.32
N ARG A 107 13.85 2.28 -5.99
CA ARG A 107 13.47 2.66 -4.61
C ARG A 107 11.98 2.55 -4.30
N PHE A 108 11.09 2.76 -5.27
CA PHE A 108 9.67 2.47 -5.14
C PHE A 108 9.38 1.07 -5.70
N LEU A 109 9.29 0.10 -4.80
CA LEU A 109 9.21 -1.33 -5.10
C LEU A 109 7.84 -1.82 -5.57
N GLY A 110 6.78 -1.05 -5.31
CA GLY A 110 5.49 -1.32 -5.93
C GLY A 110 4.28 -0.68 -5.27
N LEU A 111 3.22 -0.57 -6.05
CA LEU A 111 1.88 -0.17 -5.60
C LEU A 111 0.91 -1.36 -5.69
N ASN A 112 0.46 -1.82 -4.51
CA ASN A 112 -0.55 -2.87 -4.37
C ASN A 112 -1.91 -2.26 -4.00
N LEU A 113 -2.92 -2.47 -4.85
CA LEU A 113 -4.29 -2.03 -4.61
C LEU A 113 -5.16 -3.25 -4.31
N THR A 114 -5.98 -3.18 -3.26
CA THR A 114 -7.12 -4.09 -3.08
C THR A 114 -8.42 -3.32 -3.13
N PHE A 115 -9.51 -4.02 -3.44
CA PHE A 115 -10.84 -3.46 -3.56
C PHE A 115 -11.82 -4.24 -2.70
N ALA A 116 -12.84 -3.58 -2.15
CA ALA A 116 -13.78 -4.22 -1.24
C ALA A 116 -14.68 -5.22 -1.97
N GLU A 117 -14.83 -6.45 -1.46
CA GLU A 117 -15.81 -7.40 -1.98
C GLU A 117 -17.25 -6.97 -1.60
N PRO A 118 -18.27 -7.27 -2.44
CA PRO A 118 -18.19 -7.83 -3.77
C PRO A 118 -18.21 -6.70 -4.82
N TRP A 119 -17.12 -6.57 -5.59
CA TRP A 119 -17.11 -5.73 -6.80
C TRP A 119 -18.07 -6.24 -7.89
N PHE A 120 -18.63 -7.45 -7.71
CA PHE A 120 -19.68 -8.06 -8.50
C PHE A 120 -20.78 -8.58 -7.56
N ASP A 121 -21.78 -7.75 -7.26
CA ASP A 121 -23.14 -8.30 -7.06
C ASP A 121 -23.74 -8.44 -8.45
N ASP A 122 -23.18 -9.36 -9.25
CA ASP A 122 -23.90 -9.87 -10.41
C ASP A 122 -25.11 -10.58 -9.82
N GLY A 123 -26.27 -9.96 -9.92
CA GLY A 123 -27.56 -10.52 -9.51
C GLY A 123 -27.96 -11.77 -10.30
N GLU A 124 -27.10 -12.80 -10.34
CA GLU A 124 -27.39 -14.17 -10.73
C GLU A 124 -28.08 -14.91 -9.57
N ASP A 125 -29.27 -14.42 -9.21
CA ASP A 125 -30.25 -15.19 -8.43
C ASP A 125 -31.67 -14.98 -9.02
N ARG A 126 -31.76 -14.82 -10.35
CA ARG A 126 -33.04 -14.70 -11.06
C ARG A 126 -33.40 -15.86 -11.99
N TRP A 127 -32.63 -16.96 -12.03
CA TRP A 127 -32.88 -18.07 -12.98
C TRP A 127 -32.85 -19.49 -12.41
N THR A 128 -33.15 -19.72 -11.13
CA THR A 128 -33.20 -21.09 -10.56
C THR A 128 -34.40 -21.39 -9.66
N GLN A 129 -35.56 -20.74 -9.85
CA GLN A 129 -36.83 -21.23 -9.30
C GLN A 129 -38.03 -21.01 -10.24
N GLN A 130 -37.98 -21.62 -11.42
CA GLN A 130 -39.19 -22.09 -12.12
C GLN A 130 -38.84 -23.42 -12.78
N ASN A 131 -39.01 -24.50 -12.03
CA ASN A 131 -39.33 -25.84 -12.52
C ASN A 131 -40.04 -26.60 -11.39
#